data_AF-A0A9P1HD81-F1
#
_entry.id   AF-A0A9P1HD81-F1
#
_cell.length_a   1.000
_cell.length_b   1.000
_cell.length_c   1.000
_cell.angle_alpha   90.00
_cell.angle_beta   90.00
_cell.angle_gamma   90.00
#
_symmetry.space_group_name_H-M   'P 1'
#
loop_
_entity.id
_entity.type
_entity.pdbx_description
1 polymer ?
#
loop_
_entity_poly.entity_id
_entity_poly.type
_entity_poly.pdbx_seq_one_letter_code
_entity_poly.pdbx_strand_id
1 'polypeptide(L)'
;MRMTARNRLHSLLDEGSLVELGSELEPKDVLKFRDSKKYKDRLASAQKETGEKDALVVMKGTLYGMPVVAAAFEFAFMGGSMGSVVGARFVRAVEQALEDNCPLICFSASGGARMQEALMSLMQMAKTSAALAKMQERGLPY
;
A
#
# COMPACT_ATOMS: atom_id res chain seq x y z
N MET A 1 -4.15 6.02 -20.23
CA MET A 1 -5.35 5.37 -19.64
C MET A 1 -5.06 5.10 -18.17
N ARG A 2 -5.99 5.38 -17.26
CA ARG A 2 -5.77 5.20 -15.80
C ARG A 2 -6.07 3.74 -15.42
N MET A 3 -5.19 3.11 -14.66
CA MET A 3 -5.27 1.69 -14.28
C MET A 3 -5.39 1.59 -12.77
N THR A 4 -6.23 0.67 -12.28
CA THR A 4 -6.38 0.38 -10.85
C THR A 4 -5.13 -0.28 -10.30
N ALA A 5 -4.93 -0.22 -8.98
CA ALA A 5 -3.78 -0.82 -8.30
C ALA A 5 -3.69 -2.32 -8.57
N ARG A 6 -4.81 -3.04 -8.39
CA ARG A 6 -4.87 -4.49 -8.59
C ARG A 6 -4.59 -4.89 -10.04
N ASN A 7 -5.19 -4.20 -11.01
CA ASN A 7 -4.92 -4.49 -12.43
C ASN A 7 -3.45 -4.21 -12.78
N ARG A 8 -2.84 -3.17 -12.19
CA ARG A 8 -1.41 -2.89 -12.36
C ARG A 8 -0.55 -4.07 -11.91
N LEU A 9 -0.82 -4.61 -10.72
CA LEU A 9 -0.07 -5.73 -10.17
C LEU A 9 -0.28 -7.01 -10.99
N HIS A 10 -1.51 -7.31 -11.39
CA HIS A 10 -1.80 -8.45 -12.28
C HIS A 10 -1.13 -8.32 -13.66
N SER A 11 -0.99 -7.11 -14.19
CA SER A 11 -0.29 -6.90 -15.46
C SER A 11 1.24 -6.95 -15.35
N LEU A 12 1.79 -6.74 -14.16
CA LEU A 12 3.22 -6.78 -13.90
C LEU A 12 3.68 -8.21 -13.61
N LEU A 13 2.99 -8.91 -12.72
CA LEU A 13 3.43 -10.20 -12.18
C LEU A 13 2.95 -11.37 -13.06
N ASP A 14 3.73 -12.44 -13.07
CA ASP A 14 3.41 -13.65 -13.82
C ASP A 14 2.11 -14.29 -13.29
N GLU A 15 1.26 -14.74 -14.20
CA GLU A 15 -0.02 -15.37 -13.87
C GLU A 15 0.17 -16.60 -12.95
N GLY A 16 -0.70 -16.75 -11.95
CA GLY A 16 -0.67 -17.87 -11.02
C GLY A 16 0.39 -17.79 -9.91
N SER A 17 1.27 -16.77 -9.92
CA SER A 17 2.31 -16.59 -8.88
C SER A 17 1.88 -15.69 -7.71
N LEU A 18 0.74 -15.00 -7.84
CA LEU A 18 0.39 -13.88 -6.99
C LEU A 18 -0.15 -14.30 -5.62
N VAL A 19 0.41 -13.72 -4.56
CA VAL A 19 -0.07 -13.83 -3.18
C VAL A 19 -0.24 -12.41 -2.61
N GLU A 20 -1.46 -12.04 -2.26
CA GLU A 20 -1.74 -10.73 -1.65
C GLU A 20 -1.29 -10.69 -0.18
N LEU A 21 -0.65 -9.58 0.22
CA LEU A 21 -0.09 -9.38 1.55
C LEU A 21 -0.82 -8.25 2.28
N GLY A 22 -1.09 -8.43 3.58
CA GLY A 22 -1.68 -7.38 4.40
C GLY A 22 -3.16 -7.09 4.10
N SER A 23 -3.84 -8.01 3.41
CA SER A 23 -5.28 -7.94 3.09
C SER A 23 -6.19 -7.91 4.33
N GLU A 24 -5.69 -8.38 5.46
CA GLU A 24 -6.35 -8.33 6.78
C GLU A 24 -6.31 -6.94 7.42
N LEU A 25 -5.43 -6.05 6.96
CA LEU A 25 -5.28 -4.70 7.51
C LEU A 25 -6.37 -3.77 6.96
N GLU A 26 -7.08 -3.13 7.88
CA GLU A 26 -8.18 -2.22 7.59
C GLU A 26 -8.08 -0.92 8.41
N PRO A 27 -8.49 0.22 7.84
CA PRO A 27 -8.36 1.52 8.49
C PRO A 27 -9.36 1.65 9.65
N LYS A 28 -8.91 2.28 10.73
CA LYS A 28 -9.73 2.54 11.92
C LYS A 28 -9.80 4.03 12.19
N ASP A 29 -11.01 4.53 12.43
CA ASP A 29 -11.24 5.92 12.81
C ASP A 29 -10.98 6.15 14.30
N VAL A 30 -9.69 6.14 14.68
CA VAL A 30 -9.26 6.32 16.08
C VAL A 30 -9.56 7.73 16.59
N LEU A 31 -9.48 8.73 15.71
CA LEU A 31 -9.71 10.14 16.04
C LEU A 31 -11.20 10.52 16.06
N LYS A 32 -12.09 9.62 15.64
CA LYS A 32 -13.52 9.89 15.41
C LYS A 32 -13.70 11.13 14.53
N PHE A 33 -12.86 11.23 13.50
CA PHE A 33 -12.70 12.44 12.70
C PHE A 33 -13.96 12.75 11.91
N ARG A 34 -14.35 14.02 11.88
CA ARG A 34 -15.50 14.50 11.11
C ARG A 34 -15.20 15.87 10.52
N ASP A 35 -15.39 15.97 9.21
CA ASP A 35 -15.49 17.22 8.49
C ASP A 35 -16.92 17.37 7.93
N SER A 36 -17.08 17.70 6.64
CA SER A 36 -18.34 17.60 5.93
C SER A 36 -18.93 16.17 5.94
N LYS A 37 -18.10 15.14 6.11
CA LYS A 37 -18.49 13.73 6.29
C LYS A 37 -17.72 13.10 7.45
N LYS A 38 -18.27 12.05 8.06
CA LYS A 38 -17.50 11.24 9.03
C LYS A 38 -16.44 10.44 8.29
N TYR A 39 -15.27 10.26 8.88
CA TYR A 39 -14.19 9.50 8.24
C TYR A 39 -14.61 8.06 7.93
N LYS A 40 -15.32 7.40 8.86
CA LYS A 40 -15.91 6.07 8.63
C LYS A 40 -16.77 5.98 7.37
N ASP A 41 -17.57 7.02 7.07
CA ASP A 41 -18.44 7.04 5.90
C ASP A 41 -17.61 7.21 4.61
N ARG A 42 -16.53 8.00 4.66
CA ARG A 42 -15.58 8.15 3.55
C ARG A 42 -14.88 6.82 3.24
N LEU A 43 -14.45 6.10 4.28
CA LEU A 43 -13.84 4.78 4.15
C LEU A 43 -14.81 3.79 3.49
N ALA A 44 -16.04 3.70 3.99
CA ALA A 44 -17.04 2.80 3.44
C ALA A 44 -17.38 3.11 1.96
N SER A 45 -17.47 4.40 1.61
CA SER A 45 -17.67 4.83 0.21
C SER A 45 -16.50 4.41 -0.66
N ALA A 46 -15.27 4.70 -0.25
CA ALA A 46 -14.06 4.37 -1.00
C ALA A 46 -13.93 2.85 -1.19
N GLN A 47 -14.13 2.06 -0.13
CA GLN A 47 -14.11 0.60 -0.19
C GLN A 47 -15.16 0.05 -1.17
N LYS A 48 -16.37 0.62 -1.17
CA LYS A 48 -17.43 0.23 -2.09
C LYS A 48 -17.12 0.60 -3.54
N GLU A 49 -16.52 1.78 -3.76
CA GLU A 49 -16.18 2.29 -5.09
C GLU A 49 -15.02 1.54 -5.73
N THR A 50 -14.00 1.18 -4.95
CA THR A 50 -12.79 0.54 -5.49
C THR A 50 -12.77 -0.98 -5.33
N GLY A 51 -13.53 -1.53 -4.38
CA GLY A 51 -13.42 -2.92 -3.96
C GLY A 51 -12.18 -3.21 -3.09
N GLU A 52 -11.34 -2.21 -2.82
CA GLU A 52 -10.12 -2.35 -2.02
C GLU A 52 -10.35 -1.93 -0.57
N LYS A 53 -9.64 -2.56 0.36
CA LYS A 53 -9.76 -2.24 1.80
C LYS A 53 -9.06 -0.94 2.21
N ASP A 54 -8.00 -0.55 1.49
CA ASP A 54 -7.29 0.72 1.63
C ASP A 54 -6.57 1.08 0.32
N ALA A 55 -5.85 2.20 0.31
CA ALA A 55 -5.20 2.82 -0.84
C ALA A 55 -3.89 2.16 -1.31
N LEU A 56 -3.47 1.03 -0.72
CA LEU A 56 -2.28 0.31 -1.17
C LEU A 56 -2.58 -1.18 -1.24
N VAL A 57 -2.37 -1.76 -2.41
CA VAL A 57 -2.39 -3.21 -2.64
C VAL A 57 -0.95 -3.70 -2.70
N VAL A 58 -0.65 -4.80 -2.03
CA VAL A 58 0.69 -5.40 -2.01
C VAL A 58 0.57 -6.86 -2.39
N MET A 59 1.39 -7.31 -3.32
CA MET A 59 1.44 -8.69 -3.76
C MET A 59 2.88 -9.17 -3.85
N LYS A 60 3.11 -10.40 -3.41
CA LYS A 60 4.29 -11.19 -3.77
C LYS A 60 3.98 -11.99 -5.02
N GLY A 61 4.96 -12.18 -5.89
CA GLY A 61 4.85 -13.06 -7.04
C GLY A 61 6.18 -13.21 -7.77
N THR A 62 6.12 -13.57 -9.04
CA THR A 62 7.28 -13.58 -9.92
C THR A 62 7.12 -12.59 -11.07
N LEU A 63 8.24 -12.12 -11.61
CA LEU A 63 8.32 -11.32 -12.82
C LEU A 63 9.35 -11.97 -13.74
N TYR A 64 8.91 -12.55 -14.86
CA TYR A 64 9.75 -13.39 -15.71
C TYR A 64 10.46 -14.51 -14.92
N GLY A 65 9.74 -15.10 -13.95
CA GLY A 65 10.27 -16.14 -13.07
C GLY A 65 11.15 -15.65 -11.92
N MET A 66 11.50 -14.36 -11.85
CA MET A 66 12.25 -13.79 -10.73
C MET A 66 11.30 -13.45 -9.57
N PRO A 67 11.56 -13.89 -8.33
CA PRO A 67 10.73 -13.50 -7.19
C PRO A 67 10.81 -11.99 -6.99
N VAL A 68 9.66 -11.36 -6.77
CA VAL A 68 9.55 -9.93 -6.47
C VAL A 68 8.39 -9.68 -5.52
N VAL A 69 8.46 -8.59 -4.76
CA VAL A 69 7.31 -8.00 -4.10
C VAL A 69 6.93 -6.72 -4.83
N ALA A 70 5.64 -6.51 -5.08
CA ALA A 70 5.16 -5.31 -5.74
C ALA A 70 4.02 -4.67 -4.94
N ALA A 71 4.07 -3.34 -4.83
CA ALA A 71 3.06 -2.51 -4.19
C ALA A 71 2.50 -1.51 -5.20
N ALA A 72 1.19 -1.30 -5.20
CA ALA A 72 0.54 -0.31 -6.07
C ALA A 72 -0.50 0.49 -5.30
N PHE A 73 -0.45 1.81 -5.47
CA PHE A 73 -1.43 2.71 -4.87
C PHE A 73 -2.73 2.73 -5.67
N GLU A 74 -3.87 2.69 -4.97
CA GLU A 74 -5.19 2.89 -5.55
C GLU A 74 -5.61 4.35 -5.37
N PHE A 75 -5.36 5.19 -6.38
CA PHE A 75 -5.68 6.62 -6.27
C PHE A 75 -7.19 6.87 -6.13
N ALA A 76 -8.06 6.00 -6.68
CA ALA A 76 -9.50 6.15 -6.48
C ALA A 76 -9.89 6.02 -4.98
N PHE A 77 -9.09 5.31 -4.18
CA PHE A 77 -9.28 5.23 -2.74
C PHE A 77 -8.77 6.51 -2.07
N MET A 78 -9.68 7.47 -1.86
CA MET A 78 -9.40 8.72 -1.15
C MET A 78 -8.13 9.46 -1.67
N GLY A 79 -7.96 9.51 -2.98
CA GLY A 79 -6.81 10.15 -3.62
C GLY A 79 -5.49 9.40 -3.46
N GLY A 80 -5.53 8.10 -3.12
CA GLY A 80 -4.32 7.34 -2.81
C GLY A 80 -3.60 7.83 -1.55
N SER A 81 -4.31 8.58 -0.69
CA SER A 81 -3.70 9.25 0.46
C SER A 81 -3.08 8.26 1.44
N MET A 82 -1.91 8.58 1.96
CA MET A 82 -1.15 7.72 2.86
C MET A 82 -1.71 7.82 4.29
N GLY A 83 -2.45 6.79 4.72
CA GLY A 83 -2.86 6.57 6.11
C GLY A 83 -2.08 5.44 6.78
N SER A 84 -2.45 5.08 8.00
CA SER A 84 -1.78 4.07 8.83
C SER A 84 -1.70 2.70 8.15
N VAL A 85 -2.75 2.30 7.43
CA VAL A 85 -2.80 1.02 6.71
C VAL A 85 -1.84 1.02 5.52
N VAL A 86 -1.75 2.11 4.76
CA VAL A 86 -0.78 2.24 3.66
C VAL A 86 0.63 2.03 4.19
N GLY A 87 1.01 2.72 5.27
CA GLY A 87 2.33 2.57 5.87
C GLY A 87 2.57 1.17 6.46
N ALA A 88 1.56 0.55 7.05
CA ALA A 88 1.65 -0.83 7.54
C ALA A 88 1.83 -1.86 6.40
N ARG A 89 1.03 -1.77 5.33
CA ARG A 89 1.15 -2.64 4.16
C ARG A 89 2.47 -2.45 3.43
N PHE A 90 2.93 -1.21 3.29
CA PHE A 90 4.24 -0.94 2.69
C PHE A 90 5.38 -1.56 3.49
N VAL A 91 5.36 -1.42 4.82
CA VAL A 91 6.35 -2.07 5.70
C VAL A 91 6.28 -3.59 5.58
N ARG A 92 5.06 -4.16 5.49
CA ARG A 92 4.89 -5.60 5.25
C ARG A 92 5.48 -6.03 3.90
N ALA A 93 5.39 -5.19 2.87
CA ALA A 93 6.01 -5.43 1.57
C ALA A 93 7.54 -5.48 1.68
N VAL A 94 8.14 -4.51 2.38
CA VAL A 94 9.58 -4.45 2.64
C VAL A 94 10.04 -5.67 3.45
N GLU A 95 9.33 -6.02 4.52
CA GLU A 95 9.64 -7.19 5.33
C GLU A 95 9.59 -8.48 4.51
N GLN A 96 8.58 -8.64 3.66
CA GLN A 96 8.48 -9.80 2.78
C GLN A 96 9.63 -9.82 1.75
N ALA A 97 9.98 -8.68 1.15
CA ALA A 97 11.09 -8.58 0.21
C ALA A 97 12.44 -8.93 0.87
N LEU A 98 12.63 -8.52 2.13
CA LEU A 98 13.80 -8.88 2.93
C LEU A 98 13.84 -10.38 3.26
N GLU A 99 12.68 -10.96 3.63
CA GLU A 99 12.54 -12.38 3.94
C GLU A 99 12.83 -13.26 2.72
N ASP A 100 12.26 -12.90 1.57
CA ASP A 100 12.45 -13.62 0.31
C ASP A 100 13.75 -13.26 -0.41
N ASN A 101 14.51 -12.30 0.13
CA ASN A 101 15.72 -11.76 -0.46
C ASN A 101 15.53 -11.34 -1.93
N CYS A 102 14.50 -10.54 -2.20
CA CYS A 102 14.07 -10.16 -3.53
C CYS A 102 13.79 -8.65 -3.67
N PRO A 103 13.69 -8.12 -4.91
CA PRO A 103 13.37 -6.71 -5.14
C PRO A 103 11.96 -6.32 -4.68
N LEU A 104 11.80 -5.06 -4.29
CA LEU A 104 10.50 -4.42 -4.08
C LEU A 104 10.21 -3.42 -5.21
N ILE A 105 9.02 -3.46 -5.81
CA ILE A 105 8.59 -2.51 -6.84
C ILE A 105 7.41 -1.70 -6.28
N CYS A 106 7.43 -0.37 -6.37
CA CYS A 106 6.35 0.48 -5.88
C CYS A 106 5.78 1.42 -6.95
N PHE A 107 4.52 1.22 -7.33
CA PHE A 107 3.77 2.17 -8.17
C PHE A 107 3.12 3.23 -7.28
N SER A 108 3.82 4.34 -7.10
CA SER A 108 3.36 5.46 -6.28
C SER A 108 2.30 6.30 -7.02
N ALA A 109 1.14 6.48 -6.38
CA ALA A 109 0.07 7.37 -6.83
C ALA A 109 -0.69 7.89 -5.61
N SER A 110 -0.28 9.05 -5.10
CA SER A 110 -0.83 9.61 -3.86
C SER A 110 -1.03 11.12 -3.94
N GLY A 111 -2.15 11.59 -3.39
CA GLY A 111 -2.39 13.01 -3.11
C GLY A 111 -1.72 13.52 -1.82
N GLY A 112 -0.91 12.69 -1.15
CA GLY A 112 -0.18 13.04 0.07
C GLY A 112 -0.72 12.35 1.32
N ALA A 113 -0.57 12.99 2.48
CA ALA A 113 -0.98 12.44 3.77
C ALA A 113 -2.51 12.33 3.89
N ARG A 114 -3.00 11.28 4.55
CA ARG A 114 -4.43 11.15 4.86
C ARG A 114 -4.79 12.05 6.05
N MET A 115 -5.27 13.25 5.76
CA MET A 115 -5.55 14.28 6.77
C MET A 115 -6.45 13.77 7.92
N GLN A 116 -7.37 12.85 7.63
CA GLN A 116 -8.31 12.30 8.62
C GLN A 116 -7.62 11.48 9.72
N GLU A 117 -6.38 11.04 9.49
CA GLU A 117 -5.56 10.34 10.50
C GLU A 117 -4.44 11.22 11.08
N ALA A 118 -4.33 12.48 10.63
CA ALA A 118 -3.44 13.53 11.15
C ALA A 118 -2.00 13.03 11.41
N LEU A 119 -1.55 13.08 12.68
CA LEU A 119 -0.21 12.68 13.09
C LEU A 119 0.13 11.24 12.68
N MET A 120 -0.85 10.33 12.69
CA MET A 120 -0.59 8.93 12.29
C MET A 120 -0.20 8.84 10.82
N SER A 121 -0.80 9.64 9.93
CA SER A 121 -0.41 9.73 8.52
C SER A 121 1.00 10.29 8.36
N LEU A 122 1.36 11.33 9.12
CA LEU A 122 2.70 11.92 9.09
C LEU A 122 3.77 10.88 9.46
N MET A 123 3.53 10.10 10.52
CA MET A 123 4.46 9.08 10.99
C MET A 123 4.71 7.95 9.98
N GLN A 124 3.84 7.76 8.98
CA GLN A 124 4.04 6.71 7.99
C GLN A 124 5.22 6.98 7.07
N MET A 125 5.58 8.25 6.80
CA MET A 125 6.79 8.57 6.03
C MET A 125 8.04 8.10 6.76
N ALA A 126 8.14 8.38 8.06
CA ALA A 126 9.26 7.92 8.89
C ALA A 126 9.30 6.37 8.94
N LYS A 127 8.14 5.74 9.14
CA LYS A 127 8.02 4.27 9.23
C LYS A 127 8.46 3.58 7.94
N THR A 128 8.00 4.05 6.79
CA THR A 128 8.34 3.48 5.48
C THR A 128 9.80 3.78 5.10
N SER A 129 10.31 4.97 5.38
CA SER A 129 11.72 5.31 5.15
C SER A 129 12.67 4.43 5.99
N ALA A 130 12.34 4.20 7.26
CA ALA A 130 13.12 3.30 8.11
C ALA A 130 13.08 1.84 7.63
N ALA A 131 11.97 1.40 7.03
CA ALA A 131 11.88 0.08 6.41
C ALA A 131 12.77 -0.01 5.16
N LEU A 132 12.74 0.99 4.29
CA LEU A 132 13.58 1.05 3.09
C LEU A 132 15.08 1.11 3.41
N ALA A 133 15.47 1.78 4.49
CA ALA A 133 16.86 1.79 4.95
C ALA A 133 17.38 0.36 5.20
N LYS A 134 16.55 -0.54 5.75
CA LYS A 134 16.91 -1.95 5.93
C LYS A 134 17.11 -2.70 4.61
N MET A 135 16.33 -2.37 3.57
CA MET A 135 16.55 -2.94 2.23
C MET A 135 17.86 -2.44 1.61
N GLN A 136 18.17 -1.15 1.78
CA GLN A 136 19.42 -0.58 1.32
C GLN A 136 20.63 -1.23 2.01
N GLU A 137 20.57 -1.45 3.32
CA GLU A 137 21.62 -2.18 4.08
C GLU A 137 21.84 -3.60 3.56
N ARG A 138 20.78 -4.24 3.06
CA ARG A 138 20.83 -5.59 2.46
C ARG A 138 21.22 -5.59 0.99
N GLY A 139 21.35 -4.42 0.35
CA GLY A 139 21.64 -4.28 -1.07
C GLY A 139 20.51 -4.75 -1.99
N LEU A 140 19.26 -4.80 -1.51
CA LEU A 140 18.11 -5.21 -2.33
C LEU A 140 17.54 -4.01 -3.11
N PRO A 141 17.19 -4.17 -4.40
CA PRO A 141 16.59 -3.09 -5.18
C PRO A 141 15.20 -2.69 -4.67
N TYR A 142 14.94 -1.37 -4.66
CA TYR A 142 13.65 -0.73 -4.45
C TYR A 142 13.45 0.38 -5.49
#